data_AF-A0A061FFA7-F1
#
_entry.id   AF-A0A061FFA7-F1
#
_cell.length_a   1.000
_cell.length_b   1.000
_cell.length_c   1.000
_cell.angle_alpha   90.00
_cell.angle_beta   90.00
_cell.angle_gamma   90.00
#
_symmetry.space_group_name_H-M   'P 1'
#
loop_
_entity.id
_entity.type
_entity.pdbx_description
1 polymer ?
#
loop_
_entity_poly.entity_id
_entity_poly.type
_entity_poly.pdbx_seq_one_letter_code
_entity_poly.pdbx_strand_id
1 'polypeptide(L)'
;MRPLETLPPTETLEIENGLSLAPRVKLNLTIHPSLPSISKPIDEWQLKRALIDFLKTSLSVSVTVPEEDLQIRRLKDLKKRKRDEPVAHGALFIRDLGFLNSRKKGEESDKEEEDVKELEKKFLDWRRYVAENMDGIELNLEGVKYNLSVEIPASDDFDRMRKDWEELYAFGNRGYSKGGRQEPDTIVLRGVPSRWFAEPRVSSKPSMLVTHTIFSAFGKIRNLNVAEDDDLSKGTDEDDLDIVSGLHCKIVVQFEKYRDFYNALKVLCGRSLQKQGSRLSADYEVKWDKDGFFRNSRSQNQERSSRMQEPAAVRYKTEAPRREPHISQFTTNDTRRKRFKVRIEILLHVLKDFCRLIYEDRIAPK
;
A
#
# COMPACT_ATOMS: atom_id res chain seq x y z
N MET A 1 0.19 22.97 -20.56
CA MET A 1 0.73 22.55 -19.24
C MET A 1 2.22 22.36 -19.38
N ARG A 2 3.00 22.70 -18.34
CA ARG A 2 4.44 22.35 -18.29
C ARG A 2 4.60 20.82 -18.27
N PRO A 3 5.68 20.25 -18.85
CA PRO A 3 5.95 18.82 -18.75
C PRO A 3 6.06 18.39 -17.30
N LEU A 4 5.44 17.26 -16.93
CA LEU A 4 5.54 16.71 -15.57
C LEU A 4 6.97 16.28 -15.20
N GLU A 5 7.82 16.05 -16.18
CA GLU A 5 9.21 15.62 -16.01
C GLU A 5 10.11 16.70 -15.44
N THR A 6 9.77 17.97 -15.66
CA THR A 6 10.55 19.11 -15.19
C THR A 6 10.00 19.68 -13.88
N LEU A 7 8.96 19.07 -13.30
CA LEU A 7 8.35 19.54 -12.07
C LEU A 7 9.23 19.13 -10.87
N PRO A 8 9.83 20.09 -10.15
CA PRO A 8 10.72 19.78 -9.04
C PRO A 8 9.96 19.17 -7.85
N PRO A 9 10.63 18.36 -7.02
CA PRO A 9 10.01 17.62 -5.91
C PRO A 9 9.45 18.55 -4.81
N THR A 10 9.84 19.82 -4.80
CA THR A 10 9.43 20.84 -3.84
C THR A 10 8.39 21.82 -4.40
N GLU A 11 7.94 21.66 -5.64
CA GLU A 11 6.90 22.51 -6.24
C GLU A 11 5.53 21.82 -6.20
N THR A 12 4.54 22.64 -5.87
CA THR A 12 3.12 22.26 -5.88
C THR A 12 2.63 22.21 -7.31
N LEU A 13 1.99 21.11 -7.70
CA LEU A 13 1.32 21.00 -9.00
C LEU A 13 -0.15 21.38 -8.87
N GLU A 14 -0.59 22.38 -9.60
CA GLU A 14 -2.01 22.68 -9.73
C GLU A 14 -2.69 21.69 -10.69
N ILE A 15 -3.81 21.12 -10.24
CA ILE A 15 -4.66 20.22 -11.02
C ILE A 15 -6.02 20.90 -11.23
N GLU A 16 -6.80 20.37 -12.15
CA GLU A 16 -8.18 20.80 -12.38
C GLU A 16 -9.08 20.60 -11.15
N ASN A 17 -10.23 21.28 -11.15
CA ASN A 17 -11.23 21.28 -10.08
C ASN A 17 -10.75 21.86 -8.73
N GLY A 18 -9.75 22.76 -8.77
CA GLY A 18 -9.22 23.42 -7.58
C GLY A 18 -8.50 22.45 -6.65
N LEU A 19 -7.96 21.36 -7.20
CA LEU A 19 -7.07 20.45 -6.49
C LEU A 19 -5.63 20.80 -6.82
N SER A 20 -4.73 20.54 -5.89
CA SER A 20 -3.29 20.69 -6.09
C SER A 20 -2.57 19.56 -5.38
N LEU A 21 -1.41 19.18 -5.90
CA LEU A 21 -0.50 18.23 -5.26
C LEU A 21 0.61 19.01 -4.60
N ALA A 22 0.52 19.16 -3.28
CA ALA A 22 1.53 19.81 -2.48
C ALA A 22 2.62 18.80 -2.07
N PRO A 23 3.90 19.18 -2.16
CA PRO A 23 5.01 18.32 -1.79
C PRO A 23 5.01 18.03 -0.28
N ARG A 24 5.41 16.81 0.09
CA ARG A 24 5.53 16.38 1.48
C ARG A 24 6.57 15.28 1.62
N VAL A 25 7.13 15.17 2.82
CA VAL A 25 7.83 13.97 3.28
C VAL A 25 7.01 13.34 4.39
N LYS A 26 6.53 12.11 4.15
CA LYS A 26 5.86 11.29 5.16
C LYS A 26 6.87 10.31 5.74
N LEU A 27 6.91 10.20 7.06
CA LEU A 27 7.65 9.19 7.80
C LEU A 27 6.68 8.43 8.71
N ASN A 28 6.73 7.10 8.65
CA ASN A 28 6.00 6.25 9.58
C ASN A 28 6.84 6.06 10.84
N LEU A 29 6.22 6.30 11.99
CA LEU A 29 6.85 6.19 13.29
C LEU A 29 6.29 4.97 14.02
N THR A 30 7.17 4.15 14.56
CA THR A 30 6.81 3.01 15.41
C THR A 30 7.54 3.16 16.72
N ILE A 31 6.79 3.21 17.83
CA ILE A 31 7.35 3.44 19.15
C ILE A 31 7.34 2.13 19.93
N HIS A 32 8.53 1.64 20.27
CA HIS A 32 8.72 0.47 21.13
C HIS A 32 9.11 0.90 22.54
N PRO A 33 8.71 0.17 23.59
CA PRO A 33 9.24 0.44 24.92
C PRO A 33 10.65 -0.14 25.02
N SER A 34 11.58 0.59 25.65
CA SER A 34 12.93 0.06 25.86
C SER A 34 12.93 -1.08 26.90
N LEU A 35 11.94 -1.10 27.78
CA LEU A 35 11.72 -2.13 28.78
C LEU A 35 10.35 -2.80 28.60
N PRO A 36 10.30 -4.14 28.55
CA PRO A 36 9.07 -4.88 28.27
C PRO A 36 8.01 -4.81 29.37
N SER A 37 8.36 -4.32 30.57
CA SER A 37 7.46 -4.15 31.71
C SER A 37 6.67 -2.84 31.71
N ILE A 38 6.88 -1.98 30.70
CA ILE A 38 6.19 -0.69 30.58
C ILE A 38 4.75 -0.92 30.12
N SER A 39 3.82 -0.86 31.06
CA SER A 39 2.37 -0.88 30.83
C SER A 39 1.72 0.50 30.86
N LYS A 40 2.52 1.55 31.10
CA LYS A 40 2.01 2.93 31.12
C LYS A 40 1.65 3.39 29.70
N PRO A 41 0.49 4.02 29.52
CA PRO A 41 0.17 4.67 28.25
C PRO A 41 1.17 5.81 28.01
N ILE A 42 1.64 5.93 26.77
CA ILE A 42 2.50 7.04 26.34
C ILE A 42 1.70 8.33 26.41
N ASP A 43 2.27 9.42 26.94
CA ASP A 43 1.68 10.76 26.80
C ASP A 43 1.93 11.27 25.37
N GLU A 44 0.86 11.35 24.56
CA GLU A 44 0.94 11.86 23.19
C GLU A 44 1.46 13.28 23.11
N TRP A 45 1.04 14.17 24.01
CA TRP A 45 1.41 15.57 23.92
C TRP A 45 2.91 15.76 24.21
N GLN A 46 3.43 15.08 25.23
CA GLN A 46 4.87 15.09 25.52
C GLN A 46 5.68 14.46 24.39
N LEU A 47 5.21 13.33 23.83
CA LEU A 47 5.87 12.70 22.69
C LEU A 47 5.90 13.63 21.47
N LYS A 48 4.77 14.27 21.14
CA LYS A 48 4.70 15.23 20.04
C LYS A 48 5.67 16.38 20.23
N ARG A 49 5.69 16.95 21.42
CA ARG A 49 6.58 18.07 21.76
C ARG A 49 8.05 17.68 21.68
N ALA A 50 8.43 16.51 22.22
CA ALA A 50 9.80 16.00 22.16
C ALA A 50 10.26 15.79 20.72
N LEU A 51 9.40 15.24 19.85
CA LEU A 51 9.71 15.05 18.44
C LEU A 51 9.83 16.39 17.69
N ILE A 52 8.92 17.33 17.94
CA ILE A 52 8.98 18.68 17.34
C ILE A 52 10.25 19.42 17.77
N ASP A 53 10.60 19.35 19.05
CA ASP A 53 11.81 19.99 19.57
C ASP A 53 13.06 19.35 18.94
N PHE A 54 13.12 18.02 18.83
CA PHE A 54 14.20 17.30 18.15
C PHE A 54 14.37 17.75 16.68
N LEU A 55 13.28 17.84 15.92
CA LEU A 55 13.30 18.28 14.51
C LEU A 55 13.81 19.72 14.36
N LYS A 56 13.63 20.56 15.38
CA LYS A 56 14.11 21.94 15.39
C LYS A 56 15.58 22.07 15.79
N THR A 57 16.04 21.28 16.77
CA THR A 57 17.36 21.50 17.40
C THR A 57 18.44 20.53 16.96
N SER A 58 18.08 19.30 16.60
CA SER A 58 19.03 18.19 16.50
C SER A 58 19.38 17.82 15.05
N LEU A 59 18.57 18.26 14.09
CA LEU A 59 18.88 18.07 12.67
C LEU A 59 19.83 19.16 12.17
N SER A 60 20.65 18.84 11.16
CA SER A 60 21.53 19.83 10.49
C SER A 60 20.75 21.00 9.88
N VAL A 61 19.48 20.77 9.53
CA VAL A 61 18.55 21.81 9.11
C VAL A 61 17.36 21.79 10.05
N SER A 62 17.08 22.92 10.69
CA SER A 62 15.93 23.06 11.57
C SER A 62 14.63 22.96 10.75
N VAL A 63 13.81 21.96 11.06
CA VAL A 63 12.51 21.77 10.40
C VAL A 63 11.40 22.19 11.35
N THR A 64 10.52 23.08 10.90
CA THR A 64 9.33 23.44 11.66
C THR A 64 8.17 22.56 11.23
N VAL A 65 7.63 21.77 12.16
CA VAL A 65 6.45 20.92 11.93
C VAL A 65 5.32 21.35 12.86
N PRO A 66 4.13 21.66 12.31
CA PRO A 66 2.92 21.87 13.11
C PRO A 66 2.50 20.61 13.87
N GLU A 67 1.86 20.77 15.03
CA GLU A 67 1.39 19.61 15.83
C GLU A 67 0.33 18.75 15.11
N GLU A 68 -0.42 19.37 14.18
CA GLU A 68 -1.42 18.72 13.32
C GLU A 68 -0.79 17.76 12.31
N ASP A 69 0.44 18.03 11.89
CA ASP A 69 1.22 17.22 10.95
C ASP A 69 1.97 16.06 11.65
N LEU A 70 1.78 15.90 12.96
CA LEU A 70 2.25 14.76 13.73
C LEU A 70 1.05 13.98 14.29
N GLN A 71 0.75 12.87 13.66
CA GLN A 71 -0.32 11.97 14.05
C GLN A 71 0.27 10.84 14.89
N ILE A 72 -0.23 10.66 16.11
CA ILE A 72 0.22 9.59 17.01
C ILE A 72 -1.03 8.85 17.48
N ARG A 73 -0.98 7.52 17.44
CA ARG A 73 -2.04 6.61 17.86
C ARG A 73 -1.47 5.60 18.85
N ARG A 74 -2.04 5.57 20.06
CA ARG A 74 -1.71 4.59 21.10
C ARG A 74 -2.44 3.29 20.83
N LEU A 75 -1.78 2.16 21.04
CA LEU A 75 -2.43 0.85 21.08
C LEU A 75 -3.19 0.71 22.41
N LYS A 76 -4.51 0.48 22.31
CA LYS A 76 -5.43 0.50 23.46
C LYS A 76 -5.26 -0.71 24.39
N ASP A 77 -4.92 -1.88 23.84
CA ASP A 77 -4.86 -3.15 24.56
C ASP A 77 -3.42 -3.53 25.01
N LEU A 78 -2.81 -2.68 25.85
CA LEU A 78 -1.47 -2.94 26.41
C LEU A 78 -1.36 -4.22 27.26
N LYS A 79 -2.50 -4.83 27.65
CA LYS A 79 -2.57 -6.02 28.50
C LYS A 79 -2.53 -7.35 27.73
N LYS A 80 -2.90 -7.37 26.45
CA LYS A 80 -2.83 -8.56 25.58
C LYS A 80 -1.60 -8.58 24.67
N ARG A 81 -0.79 -7.52 24.76
CA ARG A 81 0.36 -7.24 23.93
C ARG A 81 1.46 -8.29 24.13
N LYS A 82 2.08 -8.75 23.04
CA LYS A 82 3.32 -9.55 23.12
C LYS A 82 4.49 -8.63 23.51
N ARG A 83 5.49 -9.21 24.16
CA ARG A 83 6.63 -8.51 24.77
C ARG A 83 7.32 -7.47 23.85
N ASP A 84 7.35 -7.72 22.55
CA ASP A 84 8.08 -6.93 21.54
C ASP A 84 7.19 -6.06 20.63
N GLU A 85 5.87 -6.12 20.79
CA GLU A 85 4.95 -5.34 19.94
C GLU A 85 5.14 -3.82 20.16
N PRO A 86 4.74 -2.94 19.24
CA PRO A 86 4.81 -1.50 19.49
C PRO A 86 3.81 -1.05 20.57
N VAL A 87 4.02 0.14 21.14
CA VAL A 87 3.11 0.80 22.09
C VAL A 87 2.27 1.88 21.40
N ALA A 88 2.84 2.50 20.38
CA ALA A 88 2.18 3.51 19.57
C ALA A 88 2.72 3.48 18.15
N HIS A 89 1.87 3.88 17.22
CA HIS A 89 2.23 4.18 15.84
C HIS A 89 2.00 5.66 15.57
N GLY A 90 2.73 6.23 14.64
CA GLY A 90 2.52 7.58 14.21
C GLY A 90 2.88 7.81 12.76
N ALA A 91 2.48 8.97 12.26
CA ALA A 91 2.90 9.49 10.97
C ALA A 91 3.34 10.94 11.15
N LEU A 92 4.53 11.25 10.66
CA LEU A 92 5.09 12.60 10.62
C LEU A 92 5.03 13.11 9.18
N PHE A 93 4.49 14.31 9.00
CA PHE A 93 4.44 15.00 7.71
C PHE A 93 5.29 16.26 7.75
N ILE A 94 6.29 16.35 6.86
CA ILE A 94 7.09 17.56 6.67
C ILE A 94 6.69 18.19 5.34
N ARG A 95 6.06 19.36 5.42
CA ARG A 95 5.55 20.10 4.25
C ARG A 95 6.41 21.29 3.86
N ASP A 96 7.08 21.91 4.83
CA ASP A 96 8.05 22.97 4.55
C ASP A 96 9.34 22.36 4.01
N LEU A 97 9.53 22.48 2.70
CA LEU A 97 10.69 21.99 1.97
C LEU A 97 11.43 23.15 1.27
N GLY A 98 11.11 24.40 1.62
CA GLY A 98 11.65 25.59 0.95
C GLY A 98 13.16 25.72 1.09
N PHE A 99 13.73 25.21 2.19
CA PHE A 99 15.16 25.24 2.46
C PHE A 99 15.99 24.38 1.49
N LEU A 100 15.38 23.40 0.81
CA LEU A 100 16.07 22.57 -0.19
C LEU A 100 16.24 23.29 -1.53
N ASN A 101 15.51 24.38 -1.74
CA ASN A 101 15.54 25.10 -3.01
C ASN A 101 16.76 26.02 -3.08
N SER A 102 17.88 25.51 -3.62
CA SER A 102 19.06 26.32 -3.92
C SER A 102 18.88 27.07 -5.24
N ARG A 103 17.88 27.96 -5.35
CA ARG A 103 17.65 28.72 -6.58
C ARG A 103 18.75 29.78 -6.76
N LYS A 104 19.81 29.45 -7.51
CA LYS A 104 20.69 30.46 -8.11
C LYS A 104 19.88 31.16 -9.20
N LYS A 105 19.35 32.35 -8.91
CA LYS A 105 18.67 33.17 -9.93
C LYS A 105 19.71 33.62 -10.96
N GLY A 106 19.66 33.01 -12.14
CA GLY A 106 20.33 33.49 -13.34
C GLY A 106 21.19 32.42 -14.00
N GLU A 107 20.60 31.68 -14.94
CA GLU A 107 21.18 31.30 -16.25
C GLU A 107 20.24 30.30 -16.95
N GLU A 108 20.12 30.44 -18.27
CA GLU A 108 18.99 30.01 -19.10
C GLU A 108 18.88 28.50 -19.37
N SER A 109 17.62 28.03 -19.36
CA SER A 109 16.94 26.89 -20.02
C SER A 109 17.59 25.51 -20.14
N ASP A 110 18.89 25.36 -20.38
CA ASP A 110 19.51 24.04 -20.61
C ASP A 110 20.04 23.41 -19.31
N LYS A 111 20.28 24.23 -18.29
CA LYS A 111 20.63 23.78 -16.93
C LYS A 111 19.42 23.37 -16.10
N GLU A 112 18.20 23.70 -16.52
CA GLU A 112 16.99 23.49 -15.71
C GLU A 112 16.73 22.00 -15.43
N GLU A 113 16.93 21.11 -16.42
CA GLU A 113 16.75 19.67 -16.21
C GLU A 113 17.83 19.06 -15.31
N GLU A 114 19.08 19.52 -15.43
CA GLU A 114 20.18 19.09 -14.57
C GLU A 114 19.97 19.59 -13.15
N ASP A 115 19.57 20.85 -12.98
CA ASP A 115 19.24 21.46 -11.70
C ASP A 115 18.07 20.71 -11.02
N VAL A 116 17.03 20.32 -11.76
CA VAL A 116 15.93 19.52 -11.20
C VAL A 116 16.42 18.14 -10.75
N LYS A 117 17.26 17.45 -11.53
CA LYS A 117 17.83 16.16 -11.13
C LYS A 117 18.75 16.28 -9.91
N GLU A 118 19.52 17.36 -9.81
CA GLU A 118 20.33 17.64 -8.63
C GLU A 118 19.47 17.91 -7.40
N LEU A 119 18.40 18.69 -7.55
CA LEU A 119 17.43 18.94 -6.47
C LEU A 119 16.72 17.65 -6.03
N GLU A 120 16.37 16.77 -6.98
CA GLU A 120 15.81 15.44 -6.68
C GLU A 120 16.79 14.60 -5.84
N LYS A 121 18.07 14.56 -6.22
CA LYS A 121 19.10 13.86 -5.42
C LYS A 121 19.24 14.45 -4.03
N LYS A 122 19.37 15.78 -3.90
CA LYS A 122 19.45 16.47 -2.60
C LYS A 122 18.24 16.17 -1.73
N PHE A 123 17.04 16.16 -2.33
CA PHE A 123 15.80 15.84 -1.64
C PHE A 123 15.79 14.39 -1.11
N LEU A 124 16.18 13.42 -1.95
CA LEU A 124 16.23 12.01 -1.56
C LEU A 124 17.28 11.74 -0.47
N ASP A 125 18.46 12.36 -0.60
CA ASP A 125 19.54 12.24 0.38
C ASP A 125 19.14 12.87 1.71
N TRP A 126 18.51 14.06 1.67
CA TRP A 126 17.99 14.70 2.88
C TRP A 126 16.87 13.88 3.54
N ARG A 127 15.92 13.34 2.76
CA ARG A 127 14.85 12.48 3.28
C ARG A 127 15.42 11.25 3.99
N ARG A 128 16.44 10.62 3.40
CA ARG A 128 17.14 9.48 4.00
C ARG A 128 17.87 9.89 5.27
N TYR A 129 18.62 10.99 5.23
CA TYR A 129 19.30 11.55 6.39
C TYR A 129 18.33 11.78 7.57
N VAL A 130 17.16 12.37 7.34
CA VAL A 130 16.18 12.57 8.43
C VAL A 130 15.67 11.23 8.98
N ALA A 131 15.34 10.27 8.11
CA ALA A 131 14.89 8.95 8.55
C ALA A 131 15.96 8.24 9.39
N GLU A 132 17.22 8.23 8.94
CA GLU A 132 18.35 7.58 9.63
C GLU A 132 18.71 8.27 10.96
N ASN A 133 18.61 9.60 11.06
CA ASN A 133 18.86 10.28 12.34
C ASN A 133 17.73 10.08 13.35
N MET A 134 16.49 9.88 12.87
CA MET A 134 15.34 9.64 13.75
C MET A 134 15.19 8.17 14.15
N ASP A 135 15.62 7.25 13.30
CA ASP A 135 15.59 5.82 13.58
C ASP A 135 16.57 5.45 14.71
N GLY A 136 16.09 4.68 15.69
CA GLY A 136 16.88 4.24 16.83
C GLY A 136 17.03 5.26 17.97
N ILE A 137 16.34 6.41 17.93
CA ILE A 137 16.38 7.38 19.04
C ILE A 137 15.75 6.79 20.31
N GLU A 138 16.48 6.86 21.42
CA GLU A 138 15.92 6.65 22.75
C GLU A 138 15.23 7.93 23.26
N LEU A 139 13.91 7.87 23.42
CA LEU A 139 13.09 8.93 24.00
C LEU A 139 12.86 8.63 25.49
N ASN A 140 13.16 9.59 26.37
CA ASN A 140 12.84 9.48 27.79
C ASN A 140 11.64 10.38 28.11
N LEU A 141 10.48 9.77 28.35
CA LEU A 141 9.25 10.44 28.71
C LEU A 141 8.88 10.03 30.14
N GLU A 142 8.82 11.00 31.06
CA GLU A 142 8.48 10.78 32.49
C GLU A 142 9.32 9.71 33.20
N GLY A 143 10.59 9.55 32.83
CA GLY A 143 11.50 8.53 33.39
C GLY A 143 11.33 7.14 32.75
N VAL A 144 10.50 7.03 31.71
CA VAL A 144 10.29 5.82 30.92
C VAL A 144 10.97 5.98 29.58
N LYS A 145 11.79 5.00 29.21
CA LYS A 145 12.52 4.98 27.95
C LYS A 145 11.74 4.25 26.86
N TYR A 146 11.73 4.85 25.67
CA TYR A 146 11.12 4.34 24.46
C TYR A 146 12.13 4.40 23.32
N ASN A 147 12.06 3.46 22.39
CA ASN A 147 12.87 3.46 21.18
C ASN A 147 11.96 3.81 20.01
N LEU A 148 12.36 4.82 19.25
CA LEU A 148 11.70 5.22 18.02
C LEU A 148 12.28 4.43 16.85
N SER A 149 11.43 3.80 16.05
CA SER A 149 11.78 3.32 14.73
C SER A 149 11.07 4.13 13.65
N VAL A 150 11.80 4.50 12.61
CA VAL A 150 11.30 5.38 11.54
C VAL A 150 11.48 4.71 10.19
N GLU A 151 10.39 4.64 9.45
CA GLU A 151 10.38 4.05 8.11
C GLU A 151 9.78 5.00 7.07
N ILE A 152 10.37 5.00 5.87
CA ILE A 152 9.80 5.67 4.71
C ILE A 152 8.70 4.77 4.14
N PRO A 153 7.45 5.26 3.99
CA PRO A 153 6.37 4.49 3.40
C PRO A 153 6.70 4.01 1.99
N ALA A 154 6.44 2.74 1.69
CA ALA A 154 6.67 2.18 0.34
C ALA A 154 5.88 2.89 -0.77
N SER A 155 4.77 3.56 -0.43
CA SER A 155 3.98 4.37 -1.37
C SER A 155 4.68 5.67 -1.81
N ASP A 156 5.62 6.17 -1.00
CA ASP A 156 6.35 7.41 -1.27
C ASP A 156 7.78 7.14 -1.78
N ASP A 157 8.19 5.87 -1.87
CA ASP A 157 9.46 5.44 -2.44
C ASP A 157 9.29 5.00 -3.90
N PHE A 158 9.34 5.98 -4.80
CA PHE A 158 9.21 5.74 -6.25
C PHE A 158 10.29 4.81 -6.80
N ASP A 159 11.55 4.96 -6.38
CA ASP A 159 12.66 4.17 -6.92
C ASP A 159 12.57 2.71 -6.50
N ARG A 160 12.18 2.45 -5.24
CA ARG A 160 11.90 1.09 -4.79
C ARG A 160 10.72 0.49 -5.54
N MET A 161 9.63 1.23 -5.67
CA MET A 161 8.47 0.78 -6.41
C MET A 161 8.83 0.47 -7.87
N ARG A 162 9.69 1.30 -8.46
CA ARG A 162 10.22 1.13 -9.81
C ARG A 162 10.99 -0.16 -9.98
N LYS A 163 11.93 -0.39 -9.08
CA LYS A 163 12.70 -1.63 -9.06
C LYS A 163 11.80 -2.85 -8.93
N ASP A 164 10.78 -2.80 -8.07
CA ASP A 164 9.84 -3.90 -7.87
C ASP A 164 9.08 -4.27 -9.15
N TRP A 165 8.60 -3.30 -9.94
CA TRP A 165 7.92 -3.63 -11.21
C TRP A 165 8.90 -4.06 -12.30
N GLU A 166 10.08 -3.44 -12.38
CA GLU A 166 11.12 -3.83 -13.33
C GLU A 166 11.55 -5.29 -13.08
N GLU A 167 11.74 -5.69 -11.82
CA GLU A 167 12.01 -7.07 -11.43
C GLU A 167 10.84 -8.00 -11.73
N LEU A 168 9.60 -7.62 -11.39
CA LEU A 168 8.43 -8.45 -11.66
C LEU A 168 8.27 -8.76 -13.15
N TYR A 169 8.46 -7.78 -14.03
CA TYR A 169 8.38 -8.01 -15.48
C TYR A 169 9.63 -8.67 -16.08
N ALA A 170 10.82 -8.45 -15.51
CA ALA A 170 12.05 -9.12 -15.94
C ALA A 170 12.05 -10.62 -15.59
N PHE A 171 11.53 -11.00 -14.43
CA PHE A 171 11.57 -12.38 -13.92
C PHE A 171 10.24 -13.13 -14.04
N GLY A 172 9.10 -12.43 -14.10
CA GLY A 172 7.76 -13.02 -14.21
C GLY A 172 7.49 -13.75 -15.52
N ASN A 173 8.30 -13.49 -16.55
CA ASN A 173 8.19 -14.13 -17.87
C ASN A 173 8.86 -15.53 -17.97
N ARG A 174 9.29 -16.14 -16.86
CA ARG A 174 9.97 -17.46 -16.87
C ARG A 174 9.05 -18.67 -16.98
N GLY A 175 7.73 -18.51 -17.02
CA GLY A 175 6.78 -19.63 -17.14
C GLY A 175 5.65 -19.33 -18.11
N TYR A 176 5.77 -19.86 -19.34
CA TYR A 176 4.66 -20.09 -20.28
C TYR A 176 3.65 -18.93 -20.47
N SER A 177 4.08 -17.78 -20.97
CA SER A 177 3.18 -16.87 -21.70
C SER A 177 3.96 -15.98 -22.65
N LYS A 178 3.63 -16.06 -23.94
CA LYS A 178 4.04 -15.12 -25.00
C LYS A 178 3.34 -13.76 -24.78
N GLY A 179 3.64 -13.08 -23.68
CA GLY A 179 3.36 -11.67 -23.52
C GLY A 179 4.63 -10.90 -23.86
N GLY A 180 4.61 -10.09 -24.93
CA GLY A 180 5.70 -9.14 -25.21
C GLY A 180 5.99 -8.25 -24.00
N ARG A 181 7.15 -7.59 -23.97
CA ARG A 181 7.61 -6.67 -22.90
C ARG A 181 6.42 -5.93 -22.31
N GLN A 182 5.95 -6.39 -21.16
CA GLN A 182 4.77 -5.86 -20.53
C GLN A 182 5.24 -4.76 -19.58
N GLU A 183 4.82 -3.54 -19.86
CA GLU A 183 5.10 -2.38 -19.02
C GLU A 183 3.88 -2.14 -18.12
N PRO A 184 4.09 -1.67 -16.88
CA PRO A 184 2.98 -1.28 -16.02
C PRO A 184 2.30 -0.05 -16.63
N ASP A 185 0.97 -0.08 -16.68
CA ASP A 185 0.16 1.00 -17.26
C ASP A 185 -0.92 1.50 -16.29
N THR A 186 -1.04 0.88 -15.11
CA THR A 186 -2.18 1.07 -14.20
C THR A 186 -1.71 1.49 -12.80
N ILE A 187 -2.20 2.65 -12.34
CA ILE A 187 -1.99 3.20 -11.00
C ILE A 187 -3.22 2.93 -10.13
N VAL A 188 -2.99 2.56 -8.88
CA VAL A 188 -4.00 2.38 -7.83
C VAL A 188 -3.76 3.43 -6.75
N LEU A 189 -4.72 4.33 -6.57
CA LEU A 189 -4.73 5.36 -5.54
C LEU A 189 -5.79 5.02 -4.49
N ARG A 190 -5.41 4.99 -3.21
CA ARG A 190 -6.29 4.66 -2.07
C ARG A 190 -6.30 5.78 -1.04
N GLY A 191 -7.40 5.85 -0.28
CA GLY A 191 -7.53 6.79 0.85
C GLY A 191 -7.84 8.24 0.47
N VAL A 192 -8.19 8.52 -0.80
CA VAL A 192 -8.53 9.89 -1.20
C VAL A 192 -9.98 10.27 -0.83
N PRO A 193 -10.30 11.52 -0.46
CA PRO A 193 -11.64 11.89 -0.02
C PRO A 193 -12.67 11.84 -1.16
N SER A 194 -13.72 11.03 -1.00
CA SER A 194 -14.78 10.83 -2.01
C SER A 194 -15.41 12.14 -2.49
N ARG A 195 -15.63 13.11 -1.57
CA ARG A 195 -16.23 14.42 -1.88
C ARG A 195 -15.36 15.32 -2.76
N TRP A 196 -14.05 15.08 -2.84
CA TRP A 196 -13.17 15.87 -3.70
C TRP A 196 -13.29 15.47 -5.16
N PHE A 197 -13.76 14.25 -5.41
CA PHE A 197 -14.01 13.68 -6.72
C PHE A 197 -15.50 13.62 -7.07
N ALA A 198 -16.38 14.14 -6.22
CA ALA A 198 -17.81 14.17 -6.45
C ALA A 198 -18.25 15.42 -7.23
N GLU A 199 -19.39 15.33 -7.93
CA GLU A 199 -20.00 16.51 -8.55
C GLU A 199 -20.54 17.47 -7.47
N PRO A 200 -20.21 18.78 -7.56
CA PRO A 200 -20.66 19.75 -6.59
C PRO A 200 -22.18 19.76 -6.44
N ARG A 201 -22.68 19.68 -5.19
CA ARG A 201 -24.10 19.82 -4.81
C ARG A 201 -25.04 18.68 -5.25
N VAL A 202 -24.52 17.63 -5.88
CA VAL A 202 -25.36 16.55 -6.45
C VAL A 202 -25.13 15.22 -5.74
N SER A 203 -23.92 14.93 -5.27
CA SER A 203 -23.61 13.63 -4.69
C SER A 203 -22.47 13.69 -3.67
N SER A 204 -22.48 12.77 -2.71
CA SER A 204 -21.32 12.45 -1.87
C SER A 204 -20.45 11.36 -2.47
N LYS A 205 -20.93 10.67 -3.52
CA LYS A 205 -20.21 9.61 -4.21
C LYS A 205 -19.24 10.20 -5.24
N PRO A 206 -18.05 9.59 -5.40
CA PRO A 206 -17.08 10.08 -6.36
C PRO A 206 -17.61 9.87 -7.78
N SER A 207 -17.49 10.91 -8.62
CA SER A 207 -17.92 10.91 -10.02
C SER A 207 -16.78 10.42 -10.91
N MET A 208 -17.10 9.48 -11.80
CA MET A 208 -16.17 8.99 -12.80
C MET A 208 -15.74 10.09 -13.77
N LEU A 209 -16.64 11.01 -14.13
CA LEU A 209 -16.34 12.13 -15.04
C LEU A 209 -15.38 13.12 -14.40
N VAL A 210 -15.68 13.57 -13.17
CA VAL A 210 -14.81 14.48 -12.40
C VAL A 210 -13.42 13.88 -12.20
N THR A 211 -13.36 12.58 -11.87
CA THR A 211 -12.10 11.87 -11.70
C THR A 211 -11.34 11.76 -13.02
N HIS A 212 -12.03 11.45 -14.13
CA HIS A 212 -11.42 11.40 -15.45
C HIS A 212 -10.79 12.75 -15.82
N THR A 213 -11.51 13.85 -15.62
CA THR A 213 -11.04 15.21 -15.85
C THR A 213 -9.76 15.50 -15.03
N ILE A 214 -9.78 15.24 -13.72
CA ILE A 214 -8.62 15.42 -12.84
C ILE A 214 -7.40 14.61 -13.32
N PHE A 215 -7.58 13.32 -13.62
CA PHE A 215 -6.46 12.47 -14.02
C PHE A 215 -6.01 12.67 -15.47
N SER A 216 -6.84 13.28 -16.31
CA SER A 216 -6.47 13.64 -17.69
C SER A 216 -5.37 14.70 -17.72
N ALA A 217 -5.19 15.45 -16.62
CA ALA A 217 -4.06 16.35 -16.45
C ALA A 217 -2.70 15.63 -16.48
N PHE A 218 -2.65 14.33 -16.13
CA PHE A 218 -1.41 13.56 -16.14
C PHE A 218 -1.10 12.86 -17.46
N GLY A 219 -2.10 12.67 -18.32
CA GLY A 219 -1.94 11.98 -19.58
C GLY A 219 -3.24 11.35 -20.07
N LYS A 220 -3.17 10.64 -21.21
CA LYS A 220 -4.37 10.08 -21.82
C LYS A 220 -4.77 8.79 -21.11
N ILE A 221 -5.99 8.78 -20.56
CA ILE A 221 -6.56 7.65 -19.82
C ILE A 221 -7.19 6.65 -20.80
N ARG A 222 -6.87 5.37 -20.63
CA ARG A 222 -7.47 4.25 -21.36
C ARG A 222 -8.70 3.71 -20.64
N ASN A 223 -8.57 3.41 -19.35
CA ASN A 223 -9.64 2.92 -18.50
C ASN A 223 -9.55 3.57 -17.12
N LEU A 224 -10.69 3.83 -16.51
CA LEU A 224 -10.80 4.42 -15.19
C LEU A 224 -11.84 3.65 -14.38
N ASN A 225 -11.53 3.36 -13.13
CA ASN A 225 -12.48 2.82 -12.17
C ASN A 225 -12.40 3.63 -10.87
N VAL A 226 -13.57 3.93 -10.31
CA VAL A 226 -13.69 4.66 -9.05
C VAL A 226 -14.69 3.90 -8.18
N ALA A 227 -14.24 3.48 -7.00
CA ALA A 227 -15.02 2.72 -6.03
C ALA A 227 -14.84 3.29 -4.62
N GLU A 228 -15.75 2.97 -3.71
CA GLU A 228 -15.57 3.25 -2.28
C GLU A 228 -14.41 2.38 -1.74
N ASP A 229 -13.59 2.93 -0.85
CA ASP A 229 -12.40 2.25 -0.34
C ASP A 229 -12.73 1.40 0.90
N ASP A 230 -13.40 0.27 0.67
CA ASP A 230 -13.82 -0.64 1.74
C ASP A 230 -12.66 -1.48 2.31
N ASP A 231 -11.56 -1.63 1.54
CA ASP A 231 -10.45 -2.53 1.85
C ASP A 231 -9.37 -1.91 2.75
N LEU A 232 -9.37 -0.59 2.95
CA LEU A 232 -8.42 0.06 3.89
C LEU A 232 -8.60 -0.40 5.34
N SER A 233 -9.72 -1.04 5.66
CA SER A 233 -10.03 -1.58 6.98
C SER A 233 -9.33 -2.90 7.33
N LYS A 234 -8.62 -3.55 6.39
CA LYS A 234 -8.18 -4.96 6.54
C LYS A 234 -6.66 -5.19 6.52
N GLY A 235 -5.85 -4.14 6.38
CA GLY A 235 -4.41 -4.28 6.12
C GLY A 235 -3.49 -4.36 7.34
N THR A 236 -3.99 -4.04 8.53
CA THR A 236 -3.22 -4.00 9.78
C THR A 236 -4.17 -4.33 10.92
N ASP A 237 -3.69 -5.10 11.89
CA ASP A 237 -4.46 -5.68 12.99
C ASP A 237 -5.50 -4.71 13.58
N GLU A 238 -6.67 -5.29 13.91
CA GLU A 238 -7.88 -4.77 14.54
C GLU A 238 -7.79 -3.41 15.27
N ASP A 239 -7.49 -2.29 14.60
CA ASP A 239 -7.66 -0.94 15.20
C ASP A 239 -7.56 0.24 14.19
N ASP A 240 -7.53 -0.01 12.87
CA ASP A 240 -7.66 1.04 11.84
C ASP A 240 -9.14 1.39 11.57
N LEU A 241 -9.82 1.90 12.61
CA LEU A 241 -11.15 2.48 12.51
C LEU A 241 -11.15 3.91 13.05
N ASP A 242 -10.53 4.80 12.28
CA ASP A 242 -11.07 6.15 12.08
C ASP A 242 -11.11 6.50 10.57
N ILE A 243 -11.15 5.47 9.72
CA ILE A 243 -11.50 5.62 8.31
C ILE A 243 -12.95 5.15 8.23
N VAL A 244 -13.88 6.09 8.36
CA VAL A 244 -15.30 5.79 8.17
C VAL A 244 -15.47 5.29 6.73
N SER A 245 -15.78 4.01 6.58
CA SER A 245 -16.09 3.38 5.29
C SER A 245 -17.10 4.26 4.54
N GLY A 246 -16.79 4.61 3.29
CA GLY A 246 -17.59 5.51 2.44
C GLY A 246 -17.14 6.97 2.38
N LEU A 247 -16.26 7.45 3.28
CA LEU A 247 -15.69 8.81 3.16
C LEU A 247 -14.51 8.89 2.18
N HIS A 248 -13.81 7.78 1.99
CA HIS A 248 -12.67 7.67 1.09
C HIS A 248 -13.00 6.77 -0.10
N CYS A 249 -12.37 7.05 -1.24
CA CYS A 249 -12.51 6.27 -2.45
C CYS A 249 -11.15 5.72 -2.93
N LYS A 250 -11.26 4.61 -3.64
CA LYS A 250 -10.18 3.94 -4.36
C LYS A 250 -10.34 4.26 -5.84
N ILE A 251 -9.28 4.77 -6.43
CA ILE A 251 -9.23 5.16 -7.84
C ILE A 251 -8.21 4.28 -8.53
N VAL A 252 -8.61 3.62 -9.62
CA VAL A 252 -7.72 2.82 -10.46
C VAL A 252 -7.70 3.43 -11.85
N VAL A 253 -6.53 3.90 -12.29
CA VAL A 253 -6.34 4.61 -13.56
C VAL A 253 -5.38 3.83 -14.44
N GLN A 254 -5.81 3.49 -15.65
CA GLN A 254 -4.94 2.91 -16.67
C GLN A 254 -4.65 3.95 -17.75
N PHE A 255 -3.37 4.19 -18.01
CA PHE A 255 -2.91 5.13 -19.04
C PHE A 255 -2.70 4.43 -20.39
N GLU A 256 -2.75 5.20 -21.47
CA GLU A 256 -2.43 4.69 -22.81
C GLU A 256 -0.92 4.54 -23.04
N LYS A 257 -0.11 5.44 -22.47
CA LYS A 257 1.34 5.49 -22.64
C LYS A 257 2.05 5.20 -21.32
N TYR A 258 3.12 4.40 -21.38
CA TYR A 258 3.98 4.14 -20.22
C TYR A 258 4.61 5.42 -19.65
N ARG A 259 4.99 6.37 -20.51
CA ARG A 259 5.53 7.67 -20.09
C ARG A 259 4.56 8.45 -19.20
N ASP A 260 3.27 8.45 -19.55
CA ASP A 260 2.23 9.12 -18.77
C ASP A 260 2.05 8.43 -17.40
N PHE A 261 2.02 7.09 -17.39
CA PHE A 261 2.01 6.29 -16.14
C PHE A 261 3.22 6.61 -15.25
N TYR A 262 4.43 6.58 -15.82
CA TYR A 262 5.68 6.79 -15.10
C TYR A 262 5.72 8.18 -14.46
N ASN A 263 5.40 9.21 -15.24
CA ASN A 263 5.39 10.59 -14.78
C ASN A 263 4.29 10.84 -13.74
N ALA A 264 3.07 10.33 -13.97
CA ALA A 264 1.97 10.43 -13.01
C ALA A 264 2.35 9.79 -11.67
N LEU A 265 2.92 8.59 -11.70
CA LEU A 265 3.32 7.88 -10.50
C LEU A 265 4.45 8.60 -9.76
N LYS A 266 5.49 9.04 -10.47
CA LYS A 266 6.58 9.85 -9.91
C LYS A 266 6.05 11.11 -9.23
N VAL A 267 5.07 11.76 -9.84
CA VAL A 267 4.49 13.01 -9.33
C VAL A 267 3.60 12.79 -8.11
N LEU A 268 2.85 11.68 -8.06
CA LEU A 268 1.98 11.33 -6.95
C LEU A 268 2.77 10.90 -5.71
N CYS A 269 3.91 10.21 -5.88
CA CYS A 269 4.80 9.85 -4.78
C CYS A 269 5.35 11.10 -4.08
N GLY A 270 5.31 11.14 -2.75
CA GLY A 270 5.83 12.28 -1.98
C GLY A 270 5.03 13.58 -2.13
N ARG A 271 3.79 13.51 -2.63
CA ARG A 271 2.85 14.64 -2.62
C ARG A 271 1.57 14.27 -1.87
N SER A 272 0.82 15.29 -1.47
CA SER A 272 -0.50 15.19 -0.85
C SER A 272 -1.49 16.05 -1.63
N LEU A 273 -2.75 15.64 -1.69
CA LEU A 273 -3.78 16.44 -2.35
C LEU A 273 -4.21 17.57 -1.41
N GLN A 274 -4.35 18.77 -1.95
CA GLN A 274 -4.89 19.94 -1.28
C GLN A 274 -5.99 20.55 -2.12
N LYS A 275 -7.07 20.98 -1.48
CA LYS A 275 -8.18 21.66 -2.14
C LYS A 275 -8.09 23.17 -1.93
N GLN A 276 -8.26 23.94 -2.99
CA GLN A 276 -8.28 25.39 -2.96
C GLN A 276 -9.31 25.89 -1.94
N GLY A 277 -8.90 26.82 -1.07
CA GLY A 277 -9.74 27.37 -0.01
C GLY A 277 -9.94 26.44 1.20
N SER A 278 -9.34 25.25 1.21
CA SER A 278 -9.32 24.33 2.34
C SER A 278 -7.92 24.32 2.97
N ARG A 279 -7.86 24.29 4.31
CA ARG A 279 -6.60 24.01 5.04
C ARG A 279 -6.29 22.51 5.11
N LEU A 280 -7.24 21.66 4.73
CA LEU A 280 -7.09 20.21 4.79
C LEU A 280 -6.20 19.72 3.66
N SER A 281 -5.18 18.95 4.02
CA SER A 281 -4.39 18.13 3.10
C SER A 281 -4.85 16.68 3.22
N ALA A 282 -5.12 16.03 2.11
CA ALA A 282 -5.48 14.63 2.06
C ALA A 282 -4.29 13.80 1.59
N ASP A 283 -3.85 12.95 2.50
CA ASP A 283 -2.83 11.96 2.24
C ASP A 283 -3.46 10.70 1.63
N TYR A 284 -2.73 10.06 0.72
CA TYR A 284 -3.19 8.89 0.00
C TYR A 284 -2.07 7.86 -0.09
N GLU A 285 -2.45 6.63 -0.39
CA GLU A 285 -1.54 5.54 -0.71
C GLU A 285 -1.52 5.31 -2.22
N VAL A 286 -0.34 5.44 -2.84
CA VAL A 286 -0.13 5.15 -4.26
C VAL A 286 0.55 3.81 -4.42
N LYS A 287 0.02 2.96 -5.29
CA LYS A 287 0.62 1.69 -5.71
C LYS A 287 0.42 1.51 -7.21
N TRP A 288 1.18 0.60 -7.80
CA TRP A 288 0.95 0.11 -9.16
C TRP A 288 0.22 -1.24 -9.13
N ASP A 289 -0.50 -1.54 -10.21
CA ASP A 289 -1.28 -2.77 -10.32
C ASP A 289 -0.40 -3.96 -10.72
N LYS A 290 -0.17 -4.87 -9.76
CA LYS A 290 0.59 -6.11 -9.97
C LYS A 290 -0.24 -7.20 -10.65
N ASP A 291 -1.55 -7.22 -10.36
CA ASP A 291 -2.42 -8.35 -10.68
C ASP A 291 -3.14 -8.19 -12.02
N GLY A 292 -3.17 -6.98 -12.58
CA GLY A 292 -3.86 -6.69 -13.82
C GLY A 292 -5.37 -6.54 -13.61
N PHE A 293 -5.77 -5.62 -12.74
CA PHE A 293 -7.15 -5.23 -12.43
C PHE A 293 -8.05 -5.14 -13.67
N PHE A 294 -7.62 -4.41 -14.71
CA PHE A 294 -8.39 -4.27 -15.96
C PHE A 294 -8.33 -5.49 -16.89
N ARG A 295 -7.34 -6.38 -16.71
CA ARG A 295 -7.22 -7.64 -17.47
C ARG A 295 -8.09 -8.73 -16.87
N ASN A 296 -8.10 -8.85 -15.55
CA ASN A 296 -8.87 -9.87 -14.81
C ASN A 296 -10.36 -9.53 -14.72
N SER A 297 -10.73 -8.25 -14.75
CA SER A 297 -12.14 -7.85 -14.82
C SER A 297 -12.79 -8.23 -16.15
N ARG A 298 -12.03 -8.25 -17.25
CA ARG A 298 -12.51 -8.76 -18.55
C ARG A 298 -12.73 -10.27 -18.51
N SER A 299 -11.81 -11.03 -17.90
CA SER A 299 -11.98 -12.48 -17.76
C SER A 299 -13.13 -12.85 -16.83
N GLN A 300 -13.29 -12.17 -15.69
CA GLN A 300 -14.43 -12.41 -14.79
C GLN A 300 -15.79 -12.06 -15.42
N ASN A 301 -15.89 -10.97 -16.18
CA ASN A 301 -17.14 -10.65 -16.90
C ASN A 301 -17.43 -11.67 -18.01
N GLN A 302 -16.40 -12.17 -18.70
CA GLN A 302 -16.56 -13.22 -19.70
C GLN A 302 -16.93 -14.57 -19.08
N GLU A 303 -16.40 -14.91 -17.90
CA GLU A 303 -16.75 -16.12 -17.14
C GLU A 303 -18.16 -16.05 -16.53
N ARG A 304 -18.60 -14.86 -16.07
CA ARG A 304 -19.99 -14.64 -15.65
C ARG A 304 -20.95 -14.69 -16.83
N SER A 305 -20.56 -14.13 -17.98
CA SER A 305 -21.34 -14.20 -19.22
C SER A 305 -21.43 -15.63 -19.77
N SER A 306 -20.36 -16.42 -19.67
CA SER A 306 -20.35 -17.82 -20.11
C SER A 306 -21.08 -18.75 -19.13
N ARG A 307 -21.18 -18.40 -17.85
CA ARG A 307 -22.09 -19.09 -16.91
C ARG A 307 -23.57 -18.71 -17.09
N MET A 308 -23.87 -17.65 -17.84
CA MET A 308 -25.25 -17.19 -18.12
C MET A 308 -25.78 -17.62 -19.51
N GLN A 309 -24.98 -18.26 -20.36
CA GLN A 309 -25.39 -18.92 -21.61
C GLN A 309 -24.94 -20.37 -21.51
N GLU A 310 -25.74 -21.42 -21.27
CA GLU A 310 -27.00 -21.89 -21.85
C GLU A 310 -27.43 -23.18 -21.08
N PRO A 311 -28.62 -23.81 -21.30
CA PRO A 311 -29.73 -23.40 -22.17
C PRO A 311 -31.14 -23.53 -21.56
N ALA A 312 -32.00 -22.58 -21.91
CA ALA A 312 -33.44 -22.81 -21.99
C ALA A 312 -33.78 -23.19 -23.44
N ALA A 313 -33.71 -24.48 -23.78
CA ALA A 313 -34.27 -25.03 -25.01
C ALA A 313 -35.26 -26.14 -24.65
N VAL A 314 -36.53 -25.75 -24.67
CA VAL A 314 -37.68 -26.60 -24.38
C VAL A 314 -37.90 -27.62 -25.50
N ARG A 315 -38.24 -28.83 -25.05
CA ARG A 315 -38.63 -30.02 -25.79
C ARG A 315 -39.73 -29.77 -26.82
N TYR A 316 -39.57 -30.31 -28.03
CA TYR A 316 -40.68 -30.89 -28.79
C TYR A 316 -40.31 -32.33 -29.21
N LYS A 317 -41.17 -33.28 -28.84
CA LYS A 317 -41.13 -34.70 -29.25
C LYS A 317 -41.90 -34.85 -30.57
N THR A 318 -41.39 -35.66 -31.51
CA THR A 318 -42.19 -36.53 -32.39
C THR A 318 -41.34 -37.76 -32.78
N GLU A 319 -42.04 -38.86 -33.05
CA GLU A 319 -41.69 -40.29 -32.97
C GLU A 319 -40.62 -40.88 -33.91
N ALA A 320 -40.20 -42.11 -33.54
CA ALA A 320 -39.17 -42.99 -34.10
C ALA A 320 -39.64 -43.84 -35.31
N PRO A 321 -38.81 -44.75 -35.91
CA PRO A 321 -38.62 -46.08 -35.28
C PRO A 321 -37.26 -46.80 -35.50
N ARG A 322 -36.88 -47.53 -34.44
CA ARG A 322 -36.28 -48.89 -34.39
C ARG A 322 -34.97 -49.18 -35.17
N ARG A 323 -33.95 -49.62 -34.43
CA ARG A 323 -33.55 -51.05 -34.34
C ARG A 323 -32.93 -51.36 -32.96
N GLU A 324 -33.34 -52.50 -32.44
CA GLU A 324 -33.12 -53.08 -31.12
C GLU A 324 -31.75 -53.80 -30.98
N PRO A 325 -31.41 -54.32 -29.78
CA PRO A 325 -30.06 -54.35 -29.23
C PRO A 325 -29.41 -55.74 -29.23
N HIS A 326 -28.11 -55.78 -28.92
CA HIS A 326 -27.48 -56.97 -28.37
C HIS A 326 -26.78 -56.63 -27.04
N ILE A 327 -27.32 -57.21 -25.98
CA ILE A 327 -26.69 -57.38 -24.68
C ILE A 327 -26.03 -58.76 -24.71
N SER A 328 -24.75 -58.84 -24.36
CA SER A 328 -24.14 -60.07 -23.84
C SER A 328 -23.63 -59.80 -22.44
N GLN A 329 -24.15 -60.58 -21.49
CA GLN A 329 -23.88 -60.54 -20.06
C GLN A 329 -22.63 -61.36 -19.67
N PHE A 330 -22.15 -61.12 -18.44
CA PHE A 330 -21.40 -62.04 -17.54
C PHE A 330 -19.91 -62.32 -17.87
N THR A 331 -18.91 -62.34 -16.96
CA THR A 331 -18.83 -62.44 -15.49
C THR A 331 -17.52 -61.81 -14.91
N THR A 332 -17.61 -61.34 -13.65
CA THR A 332 -16.63 -61.35 -12.52
C THR A 332 -15.11 -61.39 -12.74
N ASN A 333 -14.36 -60.43 -12.18
CA ASN A 333 -13.77 -60.58 -10.83
C ASN A 333 -13.02 -59.33 -10.33
N ASP A 334 -13.05 -59.26 -9.00
CA ASP A 334 -12.58 -58.26 -8.06
C ASP A 334 -11.08 -57.94 -8.15
N THR A 335 -10.68 -56.66 -8.00
CA THR A 335 -9.78 -56.21 -6.91
C THR A 335 -9.29 -54.75 -7.04
N ARG A 336 -9.54 -54.02 -5.96
CA ARG A 336 -8.70 -52.96 -5.33
C ARG A 336 -8.62 -51.56 -5.93
N ARG A 337 -9.52 -50.72 -5.38
CA ARG A 337 -9.31 -49.28 -5.11
C ARG A 337 -8.11 -49.07 -4.16
N LYS A 338 -7.14 -48.23 -4.52
CA LYS A 338 -6.10 -47.73 -3.61
C LYS A 338 -6.41 -46.28 -3.19
N ARG A 339 -6.95 -46.14 -1.97
CA ARG A 339 -6.89 -44.89 -1.18
C ARG A 339 -5.49 -44.82 -0.55
N PHE A 340 -4.80 -43.70 -0.69
CA PHE A 340 -3.62 -43.41 0.11
C PHE A 340 -4.06 -42.95 1.51
N LYS A 341 -3.82 -43.81 2.50
CA LYS A 341 -3.82 -43.48 3.94
C LYS A 341 -2.35 -43.23 4.31
N VAL A 342 -2.01 -42.00 4.67
CA VAL A 342 -0.71 -41.71 5.30
C VAL A 342 -0.77 -42.26 6.72
N ARG A 343 0.00 -43.33 6.98
CA ARG A 343 0.30 -43.81 8.33
C ARG A 343 1.37 -42.91 8.92
N ILE A 344 1.02 -42.17 9.96
CA ILE A 344 1.99 -41.51 10.86
C ILE A 344 2.50 -42.61 11.78
N GLU A 345 3.65 -43.19 11.47
CA GLU A 345 4.29 -44.24 12.28
C GLU A 345 5.76 -43.91 12.62
N ILE A 346 6.13 -42.62 12.66
CA ILE A 346 7.47 -42.18 13.07
C ILE A 346 7.45 -41.24 14.30
N LEU A 347 6.30 -40.73 14.74
CA LEU A 347 6.27 -39.80 15.88
C LEU A 347 6.17 -40.47 17.27
N LEU A 348 5.98 -41.79 17.36
CA LEU A 348 5.76 -42.48 18.65
C LEU A 348 7.00 -43.18 19.24
N HIS A 349 8.10 -43.33 18.49
CA HIS A 349 9.37 -43.80 19.07
C HIS A 349 10.16 -42.66 19.73
N VAL A 350 10.19 -41.47 19.12
CA VAL A 350 10.92 -40.32 19.68
C VAL A 350 10.27 -39.80 20.99
N LEU A 351 8.96 -39.92 21.13
CA LEU A 351 8.25 -39.52 22.37
C LEU A 351 8.36 -40.54 23.51
N LYS A 352 8.72 -41.81 23.23
CA LYS A 352 8.95 -42.81 24.29
C LYS A 352 10.34 -42.71 24.90
N ASP A 353 11.34 -42.34 24.11
CA ASP A 353 12.72 -42.17 24.61
C ASP A 353 12.88 -40.87 25.41
N PHE A 354 12.16 -39.80 25.07
CA PHE A 354 12.22 -38.54 25.81
C PHE A 354 11.55 -38.60 27.19
N CYS A 355 10.49 -39.42 27.35
CA CYS A 355 9.83 -39.61 28.64
C CYS A 355 10.62 -40.52 29.60
N ARG A 356 11.57 -41.33 29.11
CA ARG A 356 12.41 -42.19 29.96
C ARG A 356 13.59 -41.42 30.58
N LEU A 357 14.10 -40.40 29.89
CA LEU A 357 15.18 -39.54 30.38
C LEU A 357 14.75 -38.52 31.45
N ILE A 358 13.46 -38.24 31.60
CA ILE A 358 12.96 -37.27 32.60
C ILE A 358 12.60 -37.96 33.93
N TYR A 359 12.47 -39.30 33.96
CA TYR A 359 12.05 -40.03 35.16
C TYR A 359 13.17 -40.73 35.94
N GLU A 360 14.39 -40.82 35.40
CA GLU A 360 15.55 -41.40 36.12
C GLU A 360 16.39 -40.38 36.91
N ASP A 361 16.19 -39.06 36.72
CA ASP A 361 16.95 -38.01 37.43
C ASP A 361 16.29 -37.52 38.73
N ARG A 362 15.30 -38.26 39.27
CA ARG A 362 14.58 -37.87 40.50
C ARG A 362 14.51 -38.93 41.60
N ILE A 363 15.40 -39.92 41.60
CA ILE A 363 15.56 -40.81 42.76
C ILE A 363 17.05 -41.07 43.02
N ALA A 364 17.67 -40.21 43.83
CA ALA A 364 18.82 -40.57 44.65
C ALA A 364 18.63 -39.95 46.04
N PRO A 365 18.34 -40.74 47.09
CA PRO A 365 18.32 -40.26 48.46
C PRO A 365 19.72 -40.37 49.10
N LYS A 366 20.11 -39.27 49.75
CA LYS A 366 21.08 -39.10 50.86
C LYS A 366 22.51 -39.59 50.68
#